data_AF-A0A2T9Z5D7-F1
#
_entry.id   AF-A0A2T9Z5D7-F1
#
_cell.length_a   1.000
_cell.length_b   1.000
_cell.length_c   1.000
_cell.angle_alpha   90.00
_cell.angle_beta   90.00
_cell.angle_gamma   90.00
#
_symmetry.space_group_name_H-M   'P 1'
#
loop_
_entity.id
_entity.type
_entity.pdbx_description
1 polymer ?
#
loop_
_entity_poly.entity_id
_entity_poly.type
_entity_poly.pdbx_seq_one_letter_code
_entity_poly.pdbx_strand_id
1 'polypeptide(L)'
;MVKGGNFPVMNLQERVLGVLQCRYVDEVIIGAPYSVTKDVLEKVYKVDVVAHGPDKPILDLDGNDPYKLPKELGIYKEVNHELTSLTTTTIINRIIESRQRYIDRQKRKENKALIESEMEAVTSKN
;
A
#
# COMPACT_ATOMS: atom_id res chain seq x y z
N MET A 1 -1.79 1.02 -15.25
CA MET A 1 -1.71 1.28 -13.80
C MET A 1 -0.44 0.63 -13.26
N VAL A 2 0.50 1.41 -12.70
CA VAL A 2 1.93 1.04 -12.54
C VAL A 2 2.18 -0.22 -11.68
N LYS A 3 1.29 -0.56 -10.74
CA LYS A 3 1.44 -1.73 -9.86
C LYS A 3 0.75 -3.03 -10.33
N GLY A 4 -0.03 -3.00 -11.41
CA GLY A 4 -0.72 -4.17 -11.97
C GLY A 4 -1.79 -4.80 -11.05
N GLY A 5 -2.49 -5.82 -11.56
CA GLY A 5 -3.46 -6.63 -10.80
C GLY A 5 -4.62 -5.85 -10.19
N ASN A 6 -5.04 -6.24 -8.98
CA ASN A 6 -6.11 -5.61 -8.20
C ASN A 6 -5.64 -4.38 -7.39
N PHE A 7 -4.48 -3.80 -7.71
CA PHE A 7 -4.01 -2.57 -7.06
C PHE A 7 -4.54 -1.33 -7.76
N PRO A 8 -4.76 -0.21 -7.06
CA PRO A 8 -4.73 -0.09 -5.61
C PRO A 8 -5.95 -0.78 -4.96
N VAL A 9 -5.75 -1.35 -3.77
CA VAL A 9 -6.85 -1.99 -3.01
C VAL A 9 -7.92 -0.96 -2.62
N MET A 10 -7.49 0.28 -2.32
CA MET A 10 -8.37 1.42 -2.09
C MET A 10 -8.52 2.23 -3.38
N ASN A 11 -9.76 2.58 -3.73
CA ASN A 11 -10.04 3.43 -4.89
C ASN A 11 -9.55 4.88 -4.66
N LEU A 12 -9.65 5.75 -5.67
CA LEU A 12 -9.14 7.12 -5.58
C LEU A 12 -9.85 7.92 -4.46
N GLN A 13 -11.16 7.80 -4.35
CA GLN A 13 -11.98 8.54 -3.40
C GLN A 13 -11.65 8.15 -1.95
N GLU A 14 -11.51 6.84 -1.68
CA GLU A 14 -11.09 6.31 -0.38
C GLU A 14 -9.71 6.82 0.03
N ARG A 15 -8.76 6.85 -0.91
CA ARG A 15 -7.42 7.38 -0.65
C ARG A 15 -7.44 8.87 -0.38
N VAL A 16 -8.23 9.64 -1.11
CA VAL A 16 -8.39 11.09 -0.89
C VAL A 16 -8.91 11.34 0.52
N LEU A 17 -9.98 10.65 0.93
CA LEU A 17 -10.52 10.76 2.29
C LEU A 17 -9.50 10.36 3.36
N GLY A 18 -8.71 9.31 3.13
CA GLY A 18 -7.65 8.89 4.04
C GLY A 18 -6.54 9.93 4.20
N VAL A 19 -6.14 10.59 3.11
CA VAL A 19 -5.12 11.64 3.15
C VAL A 19 -5.65 12.91 3.82
N LEU A 20 -6.90 13.31 3.56
CA LEU A 20 -7.55 14.46 4.19
C LEU A 20 -7.71 14.34 5.71
N GLN A 21 -7.73 13.11 6.25
CA GLN A 21 -7.76 12.87 7.69
C GLN A 21 -6.38 13.01 8.35
N CYS A 22 -5.30 13.18 7.58
CA CYS A 22 -3.98 13.38 8.12
C CYS A 22 -3.86 14.78 8.74
N ARG A 23 -3.41 14.85 10.00
CA ARG A 23 -3.20 16.11 10.74
C ARG A 23 -2.34 17.13 10.01
N TYR A 24 -1.41 16.68 9.18
CA TYR A 24 -0.42 17.53 8.50
C TYR A 24 -0.85 17.96 7.09
N VAL A 25 -2.05 17.59 6.65
CA VAL A 25 -2.54 17.87 5.30
C VAL A 25 -3.59 18.96 5.36
N ASP A 26 -3.37 20.05 4.63
CA ASP A 26 -4.35 21.12 4.45
C ASP A 26 -5.22 20.90 3.21
N GLU A 27 -4.61 20.49 2.10
CA GLU A 27 -5.29 20.30 0.80
C GLU A 27 -4.78 19.07 0.04
N VAL A 28 -5.63 18.53 -0.85
CA VAL A 28 -5.32 17.35 -1.67
C VAL A 28 -5.67 17.59 -3.13
N ILE A 29 -4.70 17.35 -4.02
CA ILE A 29 -4.91 17.40 -5.48
C ILE A 29 -5.45 16.06 -5.96
N ILE A 30 -6.73 16.01 -6.31
CA ILE A 30 -7.37 14.80 -6.84
C ILE A 30 -6.98 14.63 -8.31
N GLY A 31 -6.46 13.45 -8.67
CA GLY A 31 -6.02 13.18 -10.03
C GLY A 31 -4.70 13.86 -10.40
N ALA A 32 -3.82 14.06 -9.41
CA ALA A 32 -2.48 14.59 -9.64
C ALA A 32 -1.72 13.78 -10.71
N PRO A 33 -0.94 14.45 -11.59
CA PRO A 33 -0.08 13.77 -12.56
C PRO A 33 1.00 12.97 -11.83
N TYR A 34 1.52 11.93 -12.49
CA TYR A 34 2.55 11.08 -11.91
C TYR A 34 3.89 11.82 -11.77
N SER A 35 4.36 12.43 -12.86
CA SER A 35 5.51 13.34 -12.85
C SER A 35 5.10 14.74 -12.41
N VAL A 36 5.96 15.39 -11.63
CA VAL A 36 5.72 16.76 -11.16
C VAL A 36 5.94 17.72 -12.33
N THR A 37 4.86 18.36 -12.78
CA THR A 37 4.88 19.28 -13.93
C THR A 37 4.91 20.74 -13.50
N LYS A 38 5.39 21.61 -14.40
CA LYS A 38 5.39 23.07 -14.20
C LYS A 38 3.98 23.62 -13.95
N ASP A 39 2.97 23.03 -14.59
CA ASP A 39 1.57 23.42 -14.39
C ASP A 39 1.13 23.20 -12.93
N VAL A 40 1.52 22.09 -12.30
CA VAL A 40 1.22 21.86 -10.87
C VAL A 40 1.96 22.86 -9.98
N LEU A 41 3.23 23.15 -10.29
CA LEU A 41 4.10 24.00 -9.47
C LEU A 41 3.78 25.49 -9.54
N GLU A 42 3.21 25.97 -10.65
CA GLU A 42 2.98 27.41 -10.90
C GLU A 42 1.52 27.78 -11.16
N LYS A 43 0.75 26.93 -11.85
CA LYS A 43 -0.63 27.27 -12.28
C LYS A 43 -1.68 26.77 -11.29
N VAL A 44 -1.52 25.55 -10.79
CA VAL A 44 -2.47 24.96 -9.83
C VAL A 44 -2.20 25.52 -8.44
N TYR A 45 -0.94 25.51 -8.01
CA TYR A 45 -0.50 26.10 -6.75
C TYR A 45 0.79 26.89 -6.96
N LYS A 46 1.16 27.71 -5.99
CA LYS A 46 2.50 28.28 -5.88
C LYS A 46 3.31 27.39 -4.93
N VAL A 47 4.10 26.48 -5.49
CA VAL A 47 4.82 25.46 -4.71
C VAL A 47 6.26 25.90 -4.46
N ASP A 48 6.64 26.04 -3.19
CA ASP A 48 8.01 26.41 -2.78
C ASP A 48 8.91 25.19 -2.52
N VAL A 49 8.32 24.04 -2.14
CA VAL A 49 9.05 22.81 -1.78
C VAL A 49 8.29 21.59 -2.29
N VAL A 50 9.02 20.62 -2.84
CA VAL A 50 8.50 19.28 -3.18
C VAL A 50 9.18 18.25 -2.30
N ALA A 51 8.42 17.53 -1.49
CA ALA A 51 8.94 16.55 -0.54
C ALA A 51 8.58 15.11 -0.92
N HIS A 52 9.53 14.19 -0.76
CA HIS A 52 9.29 12.74 -0.90
C HIS A 52 10.09 11.95 0.15
N GLY A 53 9.62 10.76 0.48
CA GLY A 53 10.35 9.84 1.36
C GLY A 53 11.67 9.35 0.77
N PRO A 54 12.47 8.61 1.55
CA PRO A 54 13.77 8.08 1.10
C PRO A 54 13.65 6.95 0.06
N ASP A 55 12.44 6.43 -0.14
CA ASP A 55 12.19 5.36 -1.10
C ASP A 55 12.49 5.81 -2.53
N LYS A 56 13.20 4.95 -3.29
CA LYS A 56 13.53 5.24 -4.68
C LYS A 56 12.23 5.32 -5.51
N PRO A 57 11.95 6.45 -6.17
CA PRO A 57 10.77 6.58 -6.99
C PRO A 57 10.83 5.65 -8.21
N ILE A 58 9.68 5.14 -8.63
CA ILE A 58 9.56 4.39 -9.87
C ILE A 58 9.64 5.41 -11.02
N LEU A 59 10.43 5.10 -12.04
CA LEU A 59 10.52 5.93 -13.25
C LEU A 59 9.15 6.02 -13.92
N ASP A 60 8.86 7.17 -14.54
CA ASP A 60 7.65 7.34 -15.32
C ASP A 60 7.70 6.48 -16.61
N LEU A 61 6.60 6.41 -17.35
CA LEU A 61 6.44 5.59 -18.54
C LEU A 61 7.46 5.91 -19.66
N ASP A 62 8.00 7.13 -19.64
CA ASP A 62 9.04 7.62 -20.54
C ASP A 62 10.47 7.34 -20.02
N GLY A 63 10.60 6.70 -18.86
CA GLY A 63 11.87 6.39 -18.21
C GLY A 63 12.48 7.55 -17.42
N ASN A 64 11.79 8.70 -17.32
CA ASN A 64 12.31 9.84 -16.58
C ASN A 64 12.01 9.74 -15.07
N ASP A 65 12.85 10.41 -14.28
CA ASP A 65 12.59 10.60 -12.85
C ASP A 65 11.39 11.56 -12.69
N PRO A 66 10.30 11.15 -12.00
CA PRO A 66 9.12 12.01 -11.81
C PRO A 66 9.42 13.30 -11.04
N TYR A 67 10.55 13.37 -10.33
CA TYR A 67 11.01 14.55 -9.59
C TYR A 67 12.16 15.30 -10.27
N LYS A 68 12.46 15.01 -11.55
CA LYS A 68 13.53 15.68 -12.30
C LYS A 68 13.41 17.20 -12.25
N LEU A 69 12.22 17.73 -12.59
CA LEU A 69 11.97 19.17 -12.62
C LEU A 69 12.16 19.83 -11.23
N PRO A 70 11.54 19.34 -10.13
CA PRO A 70 11.81 19.85 -8.79
C PRO A 70 13.29 19.81 -8.36
N LYS A 71 14.04 18.78 -8.78
CA LYS A 71 15.48 18.65 -8.48
C LYS A 71 16.30 19.70 -9.23
N GLU A 72 16.02 19.92 -10.52
CA GLU A 72 16.67 20.95 -11.34
C GLU A 72 16.40 22.37 -10.82
N LEU A 73 15.21 22.60 -10.26
CA LEU A 73 14.83 23.87 -9.63
C LEU A 73 15.38 24.04 -8.20
N GLY A 74 16.01 23.00 -7.62
CA GLY A 74 16.56 23.06 -6.26
C GLY A 74 15.51 23.05 -5.14
N ILE A 75 14.25 22.75 -5.45
CA ILE A 75 13.12 22.75 -4.49
C ILE A 75 12.74 21.35 -3.98
N TYR A 76 13.40 20.30 -4.48
CA TYR A 76 13.20 18.93 -4.00
C TYR A 76 13.85 18.72 -2.62
N LYS A 77 13.11 18.09 -1.70
CA LYS A 77 13.57 17.71 -0.35
C LYS A 77 13.24 16.26 -0.07
N GLU A 78 14.22 15.52 0.41
CA GLU A 78 14.00 14.16 0.92
C GLU A 78 13.65 14.24 2.41
N VAL A 79 12.60 13.51 2.82
CA VAL A 79 12.10 13.49 4.20
C VAL A 79 12.20 12.07 4.74
N ASN A 80 13.11 11.88 5.69
CA ASN A 80 13.29 10.58 6.35
C ASN A 80 12.20 10.31 7.39
N HIS A 81 11.87 9.03 7.56
CA HIS A 81 10.97 8.56 8.62
C HIS A 81 11.44 7.22 9.18
N GLU A 82 11.13 6.94 10.43
CA GLU A 82 11.56 5.73 11.13
C GLU A 82 10.85 4.45 10.63
N LEU A 83 9.65 4.60 10.05
CA LEU A 83 8.79 3.48 9.66
C LEU A 83 9.07 2.92 8.26
N THR A 84 10.34 2.78 7.86
CA THR A 84 10.74 2.30 6.51
C THR A 84 10.24 0.88 6.19
N SER A 85 10.06 0.03 7.20
CA SER A 85 9.57 -1.34 7.03
C SER A 85 8.04 -1.44 6.83
N LEU A 86 7.28 -0.39 7.16
CA LEU A 86 5.83 -0.39 7.08
C LEU A 86 5.37 0.11 5.70
N THR A 87 5.15 -0.82 4.78
CA THR A 87 4.63 -0.52 3.44
C THR A 87 3.26 -1.15 3.22
N THR A 88 2.54 -0.72 2.17
CA THR A 88 1.29 -1.36 1.76
C THR A 88 1.48 -2.86 1.51
N THR A 89 2.62 -3.25 0.92
CA THR A 89 2.98 -4.66 0.69
C THR A 89 3.16 -5.41 2.00
N THR A 90 3.84 -4.81 2.99
CA THR A 90 4.01 -5.41 4.32
C THR A 90 2.66 -5.66 5.00
N ILE A 91 1.72 -4.72 4.91
CA ILE A 91 0.38 -4.86 5.48
C ILE A 91 -0.40 -5.98 4.77
N ILE A 92 -0.36 -6.03 3.45
CA ILE A 92 -1.01 -7.09 2.67
C ILE A 92 -0.46 -8.47 3.06
N ASN A 93 0.86 -8.61 3.15
CA ASN A 93 1.50 -9.87 3.55
C ASN A 93 1.06 -10.30 4.95
N ARG A 94 1.00 -9.38 5.92
CA ARG A 94 0.50 -9.68 7.28
C ARG A 94 -0.93 -10.21 7.27
N ILE A 95 -1.81 -9.66 6.43
CA ILE A 95 -3.20 -10.12 6.29
C ILE A 95 -3.25 -11.53 5.68
N ILE A 96 -2.50 -11.76 4.60
CA ILE A 96 -2.43 -13.06 3.93
C ILE A 96 -1.92 -14.15 4.89
N GLU A 97 -0.83 -13.88 5.61
CA GLU A 97 -0.29 -14.80 6.60
C GLU A 97 -1.27 -15.08 7.74
N SER A 98 -1.98 -14.06 8.22
CA SER A 98 -3.00 -14.23 9.26
C SER A 98 -4.14 -15.13 8.78
N ARG A 99 -4.58 -14.93 7.53
CA ARG A 99 -5.59 -15.77 6.89
C ARG A 99 -5.11 -17.22 6.74
N GLN A 100 -3.87 -17.42 6.33
CA GLN A 100 -3.29 -18.76 6.21
C GLN A 100 -3.26 -19.48 7.56
N ARG A 101 -2.77 -18.80 8.62
CA ARG A 101 -2.79 -19.35 9.99
C ARG A 101 -4.20 -19.70 10.46
N TYR A 102 -5.21 -18.93 10.07
CA TYR A 102 -6.60 -19.25 10.39
C TYR A 102 -7.06 -20.54 9.68
N ILE A 103 -6.82 -20.65 8.37
CA ILE A 103 -7.19 -21.82 7.56
C ILE A 103 -6.53 -23.09 8.12
N ASP A 104 -5.24 -23.04 8.44
CA ASP A 104 -4.50 -24.20 8.95
C ASP A 104 -5.05 -24.68 10.30
N ARG A 105 -5.47 -23.75 11.17
CA ARG A 105 -6.13 -24.10 12.44
C ARG A 105 -7.47 -24.79 12.23
N GLN A 106 -8.28 -24.32 11.27
CA GLN A 106 -9.58 -24.94 10.98
C GLN A 106 -9.40 -26.35 10.42
N LYS A 107 -8.49 -26.53 9.46
CA LYS A 107 -8.15 -27.87 8.92
C LYS A 107 -7.72 -28.85 9.99
N ARG A 108 -6.89 -28.41 10.97
CA ARG A 108 -6.49 -29.28 12.10
C ARG A 108 -7.67 -29.68 12.98
N LYS A 109 -8.63 -28.78 13.22
CA LYS A 109 -9.84 -29.07 13.99
C LYS A 109 -10.74 -30.06 13.25
N GLU A 110 -10.97 -29.83 11.96
CA GLU A 110 -11.76 -30.71 11.09
C GLU A 110 -11.15 -32.12 11.04
N ASN A 111 -9.84 -32.23 10.79
CA ASN A 111 -9.14 -33.51 10.78
C ASN A 111 -9.23 -34.23 12.13
N LYS A 112 -9.11 -33.51 13.24
CA LYS A 112 -9.24 -34.10 14.58
C LYS A 112 -10.66 -34.65 14.82
N ALA A 113 -11.69 -33.88 14.47
CA ALA A 113 -13.08 -34.31 14.60
C ALA A 113 -13.41 -35.51 13.71
N LEU A 114 -12.87 -35.55 12.49
CA LEU A 114 -12.99 -36.71 11.60
C LEU A 114 -12.38 -37.96 12.25
N ILE A 115 -11.14 -37.87 12.74
CA ILE A 115 -10.45 -38.99 13.40
C ILE A 115 -11.23 -39.48 14.64
N GLU A 116 -11.74 -38.56 15.46
CA GLU A 116 -12.56 -38.91 16.65
C GLU A 116 -13.84 -39.66 16.24
N SER A 117 -14.55 -39.19 15.21
CA SER A 117 -15.76 -39.87 14.71
C SER A 117 -15.48 -41.26 14.12
N GLU A 118 -14.34 -41.43 13.43
CA GLU A 118 -13.92 -42.72 12.88
C GLU A 118 -13.57 -43.71 14.00
N MET A 119 -12.88 -43.25 15.05
CA MET A 119 -12.55 -44.09 16.22
C MET A 119 -13.80 -44.52 17.00
N GLU A 120 -14.79 -43.63 17.19
CA GLU A 120 -16.07 -43.97 17.83
C GLU A 120 -16.86 -45.00 17.02
N ALA A 121 -16.88 -44.85 15.69
CA ALA A 121 -17.55 -45.78 14.79
C ALA A 121 -16.91 -47.18 14.77
N VAL A 122 -15.58 -47.26 14.93
CA VAL A 122 -14.85 -48.54 15.04
C VAL A 122 -15.10 -49.19 16.41
N THR A 123 -15.12 -48.40 17.48
CA THR A 123 -15.34 -48.90 18.85
C THR A 123 -16.74 -49.46 19.05
N SER A 124 -17.75 -48.91 18.36
CA SER A 124 -19.14 -49.38 18.44
C SER A 124 -19.45 -50.63 17.60
N LYS A 125 -18.48 -51.13 16.81
CA LYS A 125 -18.62 -52.33 15.97
C LYS A 125 -17.96 -53.58 16.56
N ASN A 126 -17.26 -53.47 17.69
CA ASN A 126 -16.72 -54.59 18.48
C ASN A 126 -17.55 -54.79 19.75
#